data_AF-A0A6I5HUT7-F1
#
_entry.id   AF-A0A6I5HUT7-F1
#
_cell.length_a   1.000
_cell.length_b   1.000
_cell.length_c   1.000
_cell.angle_alpha   90.00
_cell.angle_beta   90.00
_cell.angle_gamma   90.00
#
_symmetry.space_group_name_H-M   'P 1'
#
loop_
_entity.id
_entity.type
_entity.pdbx_description
1 polymer ?
#
loop_
_entity_poly.entity_id
_entity_poly.type
_entity_poly.pdbx_seq_one_letter_code
_entity_poly.pdbx_strand_id
1 'polypeptide(L)'
;MMAGKRKANEAGSSNGLRGDVLSVLGVLKVATADQIQRLASPHLSYRHTLKETPAKRKEARTASHRGAANDLRRHGLAVDGGRTRGGEEVRILTAAGLAAAAIDLDREPEEMGGMPKSAGRSGASHPMTVNETVIALIRPKPDLDLVAGEPAEAVAAAQAAVDAPAGIGTLTSYATEVALPVKGTWKNPAIGSARADVVVTAPGDGVPLLFIEADNCTEEAVLIAAKFDKYARFFQRKEKDTDGVEKPMWRTRWSAPAWQGYERVHPPVLLVFNQVGKRSAKKQMAAVADLTRHHWKGRWDREDGYHSYDGCIPIVATTLDLLIEHGPSGPVFWRFGRKEFQPLLDAIGNPRRDAALARRRQAAHEEQQRHEEREAAAREARRPVCADCGAKFTDARWKAVDVRGWDQSRESHPQLCEDCQDRAVAARKQAEADERERQEQERLSEQAQEEAAPQKAGGWRSRFRA
;
A
#
# COMPACT_ATOMS: atom_id res chain seq x y z
N MET A 1 -25.11 -4.08 -12.05
CA MET A 1 -25.45 -3.32 -13.27
C MET A 1 -26.92 -2.92 -13.22
N MET A 2 -27.21 -1.63 -13.01
CA MET A 2 -28.54 -1.05 -13.20
C MET A 2 -28.36 0.18 -14.09
N ALA A 3 -28.48 -0.03 -15.40
CA ALA A 3 -28.48 1.03 -16.40
C ALA A 3 -29.83 1.78 -16.35
N GLY A 4 -29.99 2.66 -15.36
CA GLY A 4 -31.11 3.59 -15.30
C GLY A 4 -30.93 4.69 -16.36
N LYS A 5 -31.85 4.76 -17.34
CA LYS A 5 -31.92 5.80 -18.38
C LYS A 5 -31.68 7.20 -17.79
N ARG A 6 -30.68 7.91 -18.32
CA ARG A 6 -30.36 9.32 -18.00
C ARG A 6 -31.57 10.20 -18.37
N LYS A 7 -32.43 10.55 -17.41
CA LYS A 7 -33.43 11.61 -17.60
C LYS A 7 -32.71 12.95 -17.44
N ALA A 8 -32.64 13.72 -18.52
CA ALA A 8 -32.23 15.12 -18.49
C ALA A 8 -33.44 15.96 -18.08
N ASN A 9 -33.31 16.79 -17.03
CA ASN A 9 -34.30 17.80 -16.68
C ASN A 9 -34.14 19.03 -17.61
N GLU A 10 -35.19 19.85 -17.75
CA GLU A 10 -35.23 21.07 -18.61
C GLU A 10 -34.05 22.04 -18.41
N ALA A 11 -33.34 21.97 -17.28
CA ALA A 11 -32.16 22.78 -16.97
C ALA A 11 -30.81 22.15 -17.37
N GLY A 12 -30.80 21.00 -18.06
CA GLY A 12 -29.56 20.28 -18.42
C GLY A 12 -28.91 19.48 -17.27
N SER A 13 -29.57 19.39 -16.11
CA SER A 13 -29.19 18.51 -14.98
C SER A 13 -29.49 17.05 -15.33
N SER A 14 -28.54 16.15 -15.06
CA SER A 14 -28.69 14.70 -15.22
C SER A 14 -28.30 13.97 -13.93
N ASN A 15 -28.69 12.70 -13.78
CA ASN A 15 -28.28 11.88 -12.64
C ASN A 15 -26.76 11.82 -12.47
N GLY A 16 -26.01 11.71 -13.57
CA GLY A 16 -24.54 11.70 -13.52
C GLY A 16 -23.98 13.00 -12.96
N LEU A 17 -24.43 14.15 -13.48
CA LEU A 17 -23.97 15.47 -13.01
C LEU A 17 -24.35 15.75 -11.54
N ARG A 18 -25.48 15.22 -11.08
CA ARG A 18 -25.86 15.30 -9.66
C ARG A 18 -24.94 14.45 -8.79
N GLY A 19 -24.63 13.23 -9.22
CA GLY A 19 -23.64 12.36 -8.59
C GLY A 19 -22.28 13.06 -8.50
N ASP A 20 -21.80 13.67 -9.59
CA ASP A 20 -20.54 14.42 -9.62
C ASP A 20 -20.50 15.53 -8.55
N VAL A 21 -21.58 16.32 -8.43
CA VAL A 21 -21.68 17.37 -7.41
C VAL A 21 -21.71 16.78 -6.00
N LEU A 22 -22.44 15.69 -5.78
CA LEU A 22 -22.51 15.01 -4.48
C LEU A 22 -21.14 14.44 -4.09
N SER A 23 -20.46 13.71 -4.97
CA SER A 23 -19.14 13.14 -4.70
C SER A 23 -18.11 14.24 -4.40
N VAL A 24 -18.04 15.29 -5.21
CA VAL A 24 -17.07 16.39 -4.99
C VAL A 24 -17.36 17.13 -3.69
N LEU A 25 -18.61 17.52 -3.41
CA LEU A 25 -18.93 18.23 -2.18
C LEU A 25 -18.88 17.33 -0.94
N GLY A 26 -19.10 16.02 -1.09
CA GLY A 26 -18.91 15.03 -0.03
C GLY A 26 -17.47 15.01 0.48
N VAL A 27 -16.51 15.17 -0.44
CA VAL A 27 -15.07 15.23 -0.12
C VAL A 27 -14.59 16.64 0.25
N LEU A 28 -14.90 17.67 -0.56
CA LEU A 28 -14.37 19.03 -0.39
C LEU A 28 -15.17 19.93 0.56
N LYS A 29 -16.39 19.52 0.92
CA LYS A 29 -17.36 20.25 1.77
C LYS A 29 -17.96 21.52 1.18
N VAL A 30 -17.14 22.32 0.51
CA VAL A 30 -17.54 23.55 -0.15
C VAL A 30 -16.77 23.71 -1.45
N ALA A 31 -17.44 23.95 -2.56
CA ALA A 31 -16.77 24.13 -3.86
C ALA A 31 -17.57 25.04 -4.79
N THR A 32 -16.88 25.65 -5.76
CA THR A 32 -17.52 26.31 -6.90
C THR A 32 -17.88 25.29 -7.98
N ALA A 33 -18.79 25.65 -8.89
CA ALA A 33 -19.10 24.81 -10.06
C ALA A 33 -17.87 24.55 -10.95
N ASP A 34 -16.89 25.45 -10.96
CA ASP A 34 -15.63 25.31 -11.71
C ASP A 34 -14.72 24.25 -11.10
N GLN A 35 -14.60 24.21 -9.78
CA GLN A 35 -13.83 23.18 -9.08
C GLN A 35 -14.48 21.80 -9.21
N ILE A 36 -15.81 21.73 -9.09
CA ILE A 36 -16.57 20.49 -9.31
C ILE A 36 -16.33 19.97 -10.73
N GLN A 37 -16.47 20.85 -11.75
CA GLN A 37 -16.24 20.47 -13.14
C GLN A 37 -14.81 19.97 -13.37
N ARG A 38 -13.79 20.66 -12.84
CA ARG A 38 -12.38 20.27 -13.03
C ARG A 38 -12.06 18.90 -12.45
N LEU A 39 -12.71 18.51 -11.36
CA LEU A 39 -12.52 17.20 -10.73
C LEU A 39 -13.31 16.09 -11.42
N ALA A 40 -14.60 16.32 -11.69
CA ALA A 40 -15.51 15.27 -12.15
C ALA A 40 -15.54 15.14 -13.69
N SER A 41 -15.33 16.24 -14.41
CA SER A 41 -15.45 16.30 -15.87
C SER A 41 -14.36 17.20 -16.49
N PRO A 42 -13.05 16.88 -16.29
CA PRO A 42 -11.93 17.73 -16.73
C PRO A 42 -11.92 18.05 -18.23
N HIS A 43 -12.46 17.16 -19.08
CA HIS A 43 -12.58 17.39 -20.53
C HIS A 43 -13.33 18.68 -20.88
N LEU A 44 -14.30 19.13 -20.05
CA LEU A 44 -15.03 20.37 -20.29
C LEU A 44 -14.13 21.63 -20.19
N SER A 45 -12.98 21.54 -19.52
CA SER A 45 -12.01 22.64 -19.47
C SER A 45 -11.35 22.93 -20.82
N TYR A 46 -11.42 21.97 -21.76
CA TYR A 46 -10.88 22.05 -23.11
C TYR A 46 -11.98 22.25 -24.16
N ARG A 47 -13.24 22.39 -23.74
CA ARG A 47 -14.34 22.72 -24.65
C ARG A 47 -14.62 24.21 -24.69
N HIS A 48 -15.37 24.64 -25.71
CA HIS A 48 -15.82 26.02 -25.86
C HIS A 48 -14.68 27.05 -25.94
N THR A 49 -13.50 26.63 -26.40
CA THR A 49 -12.30 27.48 -26.51
C THR A 49 -12.48 28.65 -27.47
N LEU A 50 -13.39 28.53 -28.44
CA LEU A 50 -13.76 29.56 -29.40
C LEU A 50 -14.55 30.74 -28.82
N LYS A 51 -15.03 30.66 -27.56
CA LYS A 51 -15.71 31.82 -26.95
C LYS A 51 -14.71 32.93 -26.68
N GLU A 52 -15.09 34.16 -27.03
CA GLU A 52 -14.22 35.34 -27.06
C GLU A 52 -13.47 35.62 -25.75
N THR A 53 -14.16 35.54 -24.60
CA THR A 53 -13.59 35.94 -23.31
C THR A 53 -13.41 34.74 -22.38
N PRO A 54 -12.38 34.77 -21.50
CA PRO A 54 -12.20 33.75 -20.46
C PRO A 54 -13.45 33.55 -19.60
N ALA A 55 -14.18 34.62 -19.28
CA ALA A 55 -15.43 34.56 -18.53
C ALA A 55 -16.53 33.80 -19.28
N LYS A 56 -16.73 34.07 -20.58
CA LYS A 56 -17.69 33.34 -21.42
C LYS A 56 -17.32 31.86 -21.57
N ARG A 57 -16.02 31.54 -21.65
CA ARG A 57 -15.50 30.15 -21.66
C ARG A 57 -15.82 29.43 -20.34
N LYS A 58 -15.49 30.07 -19.20
CA LYS A 58 -15.79 29.55 -17.86
C LYS A 58 -17.29 29.33 -17.63
N GLU A 59 -18.11 30.29 -18.04
CA GLU A 59 -19.56 30.19 -17.95
C GLU A 59 -20.10 28.98 -18.70
N ALA A 60 -19.61 28.74 -19.92
CA ALA A 60 -20.03 27.62 -20.75
C ALA A 60 -19.67 26.26 -20.13
N ARG A 61 -18.41 26.09 -19.73
CA ARG A 61 -17.93 24.79 -19.20
C ARG A 61 -18.55 24.42 -17.84
N THR A 62 -18.98 25.42 -17.06
CA THR A 62 -19.55 25.20 -15.72
C THR A 62 -21.08 25.15 -15.68
N ALA A 63 -21.76 25.49 -16.79
CA ALA A 63 -23.22 25.62 -16.84
C ALA A 63 -23.96 24.35 -16.38
N SER A 64 -23.53 23.18 -16.84
CA SER A 64 -24.13 21.88 -16.49
C SER A 64 -24.03 21.56 -15.00
N HIS A 65 -22.84 21.76 -14.42
CA HIS A 65 -22.57 21.53 -12.99
C HIS A 65 -23.29 22.56 -12.11
N ARG A 66 -23.41 23.81 -12.56
CA ARG A 66 -24.23 24.83 -11.88
C ARG A 66 -25.71 24.46 -11.91
N GLY A 67 -26.20 23.97 -13.05
CA GLY A 67 -27.56 23.45 -13.19
C GLY A 67 -27.83 22.29 -12.23
N ALA A 68 -26.93 21.31 -12.16
CA ALA A 68 -27.02 20.18 -11.25
C ALA A 68 -26.97 20.58 -9.77
N ALA A 69 -26.09 21.51 -9.38
CA ALA A 69 -26.04 22.02 -8.02
C ALA A 69 -27.32 22.79 -7.62
N ASN A 70 -27.89 23.55 -8.54
CA ASN A 70 -29.17 24.21 -8.34
C ASN A 70 -30.33 23.22 -8.20
N ASP A 71 -30.31 22.12 -8.96
CA ASP A 71 -31.29 21.04 -8.88
C ASP A 71 -31.22 20.33 -7.52
N LEU A 72 -30.01 19.98 -7.06
CA LEU A 72 -29.79 19.44 -5.71
C LEU A 72 -30.28 20.38 -4.62
N ARG A 73 -30.09 21.70 -4.80
CA ARG A 73 -30.62 22.71 -3.87
C ARG A 73 -32.15 22.71 -3.83
N ARG A 74 -32.83 22.61 -4.99
CA ARG A 74 -34.30 22.51 -5.05
C ARG A 74 -34.83 21.27 -4.33
N HIS A 75 -34.05 20.19 -4.31
CA HIS A 75 -34.35 18.96 -3.58
C HIS A 75 -33.88 18.96 -2.11
N GLY A 76 -33.38 20.09 -1.59
CA GLY A 76 -32.93 20.19 -0.20
C GLY A 76 -31.65 19.43 0.12
N LEU A 77 -30.89 19.00 -0.89
CA LEU A 77 -29.63 18.27 -0.73
C LEU A 77 -28.40 19.20 -0.71
N ALA A 78 -28.52 20.41 -1.25
CA ALA A 78 -27.47 21.41 -1.22
C ALA A 78 -28.03 22.78 -0.78
N VAL A 79 -27.15 23.66 -0.33
CA VAL A 79 -27.45 25.06 0.01
C VAL A 79 -26.38 25.99 -0.53
N ASP A 80 -26.73 27.27 -0.60
CA ASP A 80 -25.79 28.33 -0.98
C ASP A 80 -24.83 28.58 0.17
N GLY A 81 -23.53 28.34 -0.08
CA GLY A 81 -22.48 28.54 0.91
C GLY A 81 -21.99 29.98 0.99
N GLY A 82 -22.45 30.85 0.09
CA GLY A 82 -21.98 32.23 -0.07
C GLY A 82 -21.28 32.44 -1.42
N ARG A 83 -20.37 33.41 -1.47
CA ARG A 83 -19.56 33.70 -2.67
C ARG A 83 -18.08 33.80 -2.32
N THR A 84 -17.22 33.41 -3.27
CA THR A 84 -15.78 33.68 -3.18
C THR A 84 -15.50 35.18 -3.30
N ARG A 85 -14.27 35.60 -2.99
CA ARG A 85 -13.83 36.99 -3.23
C ARG A 85 -13.96 37.41 -4.71
N GLY A 86 -13.86 36.46 -5.64
CA GLY A 86 -14.08 36.67 -7.07
C GLY A 86 -15.56 36.70 -7.48
N GLY A 87 -16.49 36.61 -6.53
CA GLY A 87 -17.93 36.65 -6.77
C GLY A 87 -18.55 35.31 -7.20
N GLU A 88 -17.79 34.22 -7.18
CA GLU A 88 -18.28 32.90 -7.59
C GLU A 88 -19.11 32.25 -6.49
N GLU A 89 -20.27 31.70 -6.86
CA GLU A 89 -21.11 30.97 -5.92
C GLU A 89 -20.45 29.68 -5.46
N VAL A 90 -20.47 29.46 -4.15
CA VAL A 90 -20.04 28.20 -3.54
C VAL A 90 -21.24 27.42 -3.05
N ARG A 91 -21.14 26.10 -3.13
CA ARG A 91 -22.21 25.17 -2.73
C ARG A 91 -21.72 24.27 -1.61
N ILE A 92 -22.65 23.91 -0.73
CA ILE A 92 -22.43 23.06 0.45
C ILE A 92 -23.57 22.04 0.51
N LEU A 93 -23.29 20.81 0.94
CA LEU A 93 -24.33 19.80 1.15
C LEU A 93 -25.09 20.02 2.44
N THR A 94 -26.38 19.69 2.46
CA THR A 94 -27.16 19.52 3.70
C THR A 94 -26.82 18.18 4.36
N ALA A 95 -27.35 17.90 5.56
CA ALA A 95 -27.20 16.57 6.17
C ALA A 95 -27.77 15.45 5.26
N ALA A 96 -28.90 15.71 4.60
CA ALA A 96 -29.49 14.79 3.63
C ALA A 96 -28.62 14.66 2.37
N GLY A 97 -28.03 15.76 1.89
CA GLY A 97 -27.08 15.71 0.78
C GLY A 97 -25.81 14.95 1.11
N LEU A 98 -25.30 15.07 2.34
CA LEU A 98 -24.16 14.30 2.82
C LEU A 98 -24.50 12.81 2.89
N ALA A 99 -25.68 12.45 3.38
CA ALA A 99 -26.14 11.05 3.35
C ALA A 99 -26.27 10.51 1.91
N ALA A 100 -26.67 11.33 0.94
CA ALA A 100 -26.68 10.94 -0.46
C ALA A 100 -25.26 10.76 -1.03
N ALA A 101 -24.35 11.69 -0.72
CA ALA A 101 -22.94 11.60 -1.14
C ALA A 101 -22.22 10.38 -0.55
N ALA A 102 -22.61 9.94 0.66
CA ALA A 102 -22.09 8.75 1.33
C ALA A 102 -22.25 7.49 0.46
N ILE A 103 -23.43 7.37 -0.17
CA ILE A 103 -23.76 6.26 -1.07
C ILE A 103 -22.88 6.32 -2.32
N ASP A 104 -22.74 7.50 -2.93
CA ASP A 104 -21.96 7.67 -4.16
C ASP A 104 -20.44 7.49 -3.93
N LEU A 105 -19.96 7.78 -2.72
CA LEU A 105 -18.55 7.67 -2.34
C LEU A 105 -18.20 6.31 -1.69
N ASP A 106 -19.18 5.47 -1.41
CA ASP A 106 -19.05 4.23 -0.63
C ASP A 106 -18.31 4.47 0.71
N ARG A 107 -18.77 5.51 1.44
CA ARG A 107 -18.15 5.96 2.69
C ARG A 107 -19.22 6.32 3.70
N GLU A 108 -18.98 5.96 4.96
CA GLU A 108 -19.85 6.39 6.04
C GLU A 108 -19.84 7.93 6.20
N PRO A 109 -20.98 8.58 6.48
CA PRO A 109 -21.04 10.03 6.65
C PRO A 109 -20.03 10.58 7.68
N GLU A 110 -19.69 9.79 8.70
CA GLU A 110 -18.70 10.10 9.72
C GLU A 110 -17.28 10.20 9.15
N GLU A 111 -16.97 9.40 8.13
CA GLU A 111 -15.65 9.43 7.48
C GLU A 111 -15.48 10.63 6.57
N MET A 112 -16.60 11.15 6.08
CA MET A 112 -16.61 12.36 5.28
C MET A 112 -16.31 13.59 6.13
N GLY A 113 -16.54 13.59 7.44
CA GLY A 113 -16.29 14.74 8.32
C GLY A 113 -17.49 15.67 8.49
N GLY A 114 -17.34 16.70 9.34
CA GLY A 114 -18.44 17.57 9.76
C GLY A 114 -18.98 18.50 8.68
N MET A 115 -20.19 19.03 8.92
CA MET A 115 -20.80 20.06 8.08
C MET A 115 -19.96 21.35 8.11
N PRO A 116 -19.61 21.95 6.97
CA PRO A 116 -18.85 23.20 6.97
C PRO A 116 -19.69 24.35 7.52
N LYS A 117 -19.04 25.28 8.21
CA LYS A 117 -19.65 26.58 8.53
C LYS A 117 -19.74 27.39 7.22
N SER A 118 -20.82 28.15 7.02
CA SER A 118 -21.01 28.98 5.83
C SER A 118 -19.80 29.89 5.57
N ALA A 119 -19.61 30.34 4.32
CA ALA A 119 -18.39 31.06 3.87
C ALA A 119 -18.05 32.35 4.64
N GLY A 120 -18.92 32.81 5.56
CA GLY A 120 -18.71 33.99 6.38
C GLY A 120 -18.50 35.28 5.57
N ARG A 121 -18.13 36.36 6.26
CA ARG A 121 -17.82 37.66 5.63
C ARG A 121 -16.50 37.67 4.81
N SER A 122 -15.66 36.65 4.95
CA SER A 122 -14.31 36.57 4.36
C SER A 122 -14.21 35.74 3.06
N GLY A 123 -15.33 35.23 2.54
CA GLY A 123 -15.43 34.72 1.17
C GLY A 123 -14.72 33.39 0.88
N ALA A 124 -14.81 32.41 1.79
CA ALA A 124 -14.32 31.03 1.62
C ALA A 124 -12.85 30.87 1.17
N SER A 125 -11.99 31.87 1.38
CA SER A 125 -10.64 31.91 0.76
C SER A 125 -9.74 30.73 1.13
N HIS A 126 -9.74 30.27 2.38
CA HIS A 126 -8.93 29.12 2.81
C HIS A 126 -9.47 27.79 2.25
N PRO A 127 -10.78 27.45 2.35
CA PRO A 127 -11.32 26.28 1.67
C PRO A 127 -11.05 26.25 0.16
N MET A 128 -11.05 27.39 -0.54
CA MET A 128 -10.70 27.42 -1.96
C MET A 128 -9.24 27.02 -2.19
N THR A 129 -8.31 27.43 -1.34
CA THR A 129 -6.90 27.00 -1.41
C THR A 129 -6.75 25.51 -1.15
N VAL A 130 -7.49 24.96 -0.18
CA VAL A 130 -7.53 23.51 0.08
C VAL A 130 -8.01 22.78 -1.17
N ASN A 131 -9.08 23.24 -1.80
CA ASN A 131 -9.61 22.63 -3.02
C ASN A 131 -8.63 22.69 -4.19
N GLU A 132 -7.97 23.83 -4.43
CA GLU A 132 -6.95 23.94 -5.48
C GLU A 132 -5.74 23.04 -5.20
N THR A 133 -5.37 22.86 -3.93
CA THR A 133 -4.34 21.89 -3.53
C THR A 133 -4.73 20.47 -3.90
N VAL A 134 -5.98 20.06 -3.61
CA VAL A 134 -6.50 18.74 -3.98
C VAL A 134 -6.51 18.56 -5.50
N ILE A 135 -7.00 19.54 -6.26
CA ILE A 135 -7.02 19.48 -7.73
C ILE A 135 -5.61 19.37 -8.30
N ALA A 136 -4.66 20.15 -7.77
CA ALA A 136 -3.28 20.15 -8.25
C ALA A 136 -2.54 18.85 -7.93
N LEU A 137 -2.91 18.15 -6.85
CA LEU A 137 -2.38 16.82 -6.55
C LEU A 137 -3.02 15.74 -7.43
N ILE A 138 -4.35 15.73 -7.60
CA ILE A 138 -5.06 14.70 -8.40
C ILE A 138 -4.70 14.82 -9.89
N ARG A 139 -4.48 16.05 -10.39
CA ARG A 139 -4.30 16.34 -11.83
C ARG A 139 -5.32 15.61 -12.72
N PRO A 140 -6.63 15.87 -12.57
CA PRO A 140 -7.67 15.15 -13.31
C PRO A 140 -7.41 15.19 -14.82
N LYS A 141 -7.41 14.02 -15.45
CA LYS A 141 -7.08 13.86 -16.87
C LYS A 141 -8.36 13.99 -17.72
N PRO A 142 -8.34 14.81 -18.79
CA PRO A 142 -9.48 14.90 -19.69
C PRO A 142 -9.69 13.58 -20.44
N ASP A 143 -10.95 13.25 -20.71
CA ASP A 143 -11.33 12.20 -21.65
C ASP A 143 -11.18 12.72 -23.09
N LEU A 144 -10.31 12.07 -23.87
CA LEU A 144 -9.98 12.49 -25.23
C LEU A 144 -11.12 12.24 -26.23
N ASP A 145 -11.92 11.20 -26.02
CA ASP A 145 -13.07 10.90 -26.88
C ASP A 145 -14.11 12.01 -26.79
N LEU A 146 -14.21 12.63 -25.61
CA LEU A 146 -15.10 13.76 -25.36
C LEU A 146 -14.56 15.10 -25.89
N VAL A 147 -13.37 15.16 -26.47
CA VAL A 147 -12.85 16.38 -27.12
C VAL A 147 -12.55 16.20 -28.61
N ALA A 148 -12.83 15.04 -29.19
CA ALA A 148 -12.47 14.67 -30.57
C ALA A 148 -13.04 15.56 -31.70
N GLY A 149 -13.93 16.52 -31.40
CA GLY A 149 -14.47 17.50 -32.35
C GLY A 149 -14.19 18.96 -32.00
N GLU A 150 -13.40 19.23 -30.97
CA GLU A 150 -12.97 20.59 -30.59
C GLU A 150 -11.85 21.09 -31.52
N PRO A 151 -11.54 22.40 -31.53
CA PRO A 151 -10.43 22.93 -32.32
C PRO A 151 -9.11 22.22 -32.04
N ALA A 152 -8.25 22.10 -33.06
CA ALA A 152 -6.99 21.36 -32.97
C ALA A 152 -6.10 21.78 -31.79
N GLU A 153 -6.04 23.08 -31.50
CA GLU A 153 -5.31 23.61 -30.34
C GLU A 153 -5.87 23.10 -29.00
N ALA A 154 -7.20 22.99 -28.89
CA ALA A 154 -7.87 22.49 -27.69
C ALA A 154 -7.64 20.98 -27.50
N VAL A 155 -7.68 20.22 -28.59
CA VAL A 155 -7.34 18.78 -28.59
C VAL A 155 -5.88 18.57 -28.22
N ALA A 156 -4.96 19.36 -28.79
CA ALA A 156 -3.54 19.30 -28.44
C ALA A 156 -3.29 19.65 -26.97
N ALA A 157 -3.99 20.66 -26.43
CA ALA A 157 -3.90 21.00 -25.00
C ALA A 157 -4.48 19.90 -24.08
N ALA A 158 -5.56 19.23 -24.49
CA ALA A 158 -6.11 18.09 -23.77
C ALA A 158 -5.15 16.89 -23.80
N GLN A 159 -4.55 16.60 -24.96
CA GLN A 159 -3.54 15.55 -25.12
C GLN A 159 -2.31 15.83 -24.25
N ALA A 160 -1.79 17.06 -24.25
CA ALA A 160 -0.68 17.45 -23.38
C ALA A 160 -1.01 17.26 -21.89
N ALA A 161 -2.27 17.48 -21.49
CA ALA A 161 -2.71 17.22 -20.13
C ALA A 161 -2.79 15.72 -19.80
N VAL A 162 -3.16 14.86 -20.77
CA VAL A 162 -3.10 13.39 -20.65
C VAL A 162 -1.65 12.93 -20.51
N ASP A 163 -0.76 13.40 -21.37
CA ASP A 163 0.65 12.99 -21.44
C ASP A 163 1.51 13.50 -20.27
N ALA A 164 1.07 14.57 -19.58
CA ALA A 164 1.74 15.03 -18.37
C ALA A 164 1.84 13.92 -17.31
N PRO A 165 2.80 13.98 -16.37
CA PRO A 165 2.87 13.04 -15.26
C PRO A 165 1.52 12.87 -14.54
N ALA A 166 1.23 11.65 -14.09
CA ALA A 166 0.04 11.35 -13.32
C ALA A 166 0.03 12.15 -12.01
N GLY A 167 -1.18 12.48 -11.54
CA GLY A 167 -1.36 13.00 -10.19
C GLY A 167 -1.30 11.89 -9.15
N ILE A 168 -1.82 12.19 -7.97
CA ILE A 168 -1.94 11.27 -6.85
C ILE A 168 -3.41 10.97 -6.60
N GLY A 169 -3.74 9.69 -6.56
CA GLY A 169 -5.04 9.17 -6.21
C GLY A 169 -6.16 9.64 -7.13
N THR A 170 -7.36 9.40 -6.67
CA THR A 170 -8.59 9.94 -7.24
C THR A 170 -9.31 10.76 -6.18
N LEU A 171 -10.47 11.35 -6.48
CA LEU A 171 -11.27 12.08 -5.49
C LEU A 171 -11.53 11.26 -4.21
N THR A 172 -11.77 9.95 -4.34
CA THR A 172 -11.99 9.01 -3.22
C THR A 172 -10.70 8.56 -2.53
N SER A 173 -9.55 9.13 -2.88
CA SER A 173 -8.31 9.00 -2.08
C SER A 173 -8.19 10.10 -1.03
N TYR A 174 -9.05 11.13 -1.07
CA TYR A 174 -8.95 12.33 -0.26
C TYR A 174 -10.09 12.43 0.76
N ALA A 175 -9.78 13.01 1.91
CA ALA A 175 -10.76 13.45 2.91
C ALA A 175 -10.32 14.82 3.43
N THR A 176 -11.25 15.76 3.60
CA THR A 176 -10.94 17.11 4.11
C THR A 176 -11.45 17.29 5.54
N GLU A 177 -10.91 18.27 6.25
CA GLU A 177 -11.34 18.66 7.61
C GLU A 177 -11.30 17.49 8.62
N VAL A 178 -10.25 16.67 8.56
CA VAL A 178 -10.15 15.43 9.34
C VAL A 178 -9.67 15.72 10.75
N ALA A 179 -10.53 15.46 11.74
CA ALA A 179 -10.15 15.57 13.16
C ALA A 179 -9.10 14.51 13.54
N LEU A 180 -8.11 14.93 14.33
CA LEU A 180 -6.99 14.10 14.80
C LEU A 180 -6.99 14.05 16.34
N PRO A 181 -7.76 13.12 16.95
CA PRO A 181 -8.05 13.15 18.37
C PRO A 181 -6.81 12.86 19.21
N VAL A 182 -6.36 13.82 20.02
CA VAL A 182 -5.30 13.57 21.03
C VAL A 182 -5.86 12.97 22.32
N LYS A 183 -7.17 13.17 22.56
CA LYS A 183 -8.00 12.53 23.58
C LYS A 183 -9.44 12.40 23.02
N GLY A 184 -10.26 11.56 23.64
CA GLY A 184 -11.62 11.28 23.15
C GLY A 184 -11.61 10.37 21.91
N THR A 185 -12.75 10.19 21.26
CA THR A 185 -12.87 9.28 20.10
C THR A 185 -12.76 10.04 18.78
N TRP A 186 -12.70 9.32 17.65
CA TRP A 186 -12.85 9.92 16.32
C TRP A 186 -14.14 10.74 16.18
N LYS A 187 -15.24 10.29 16.81
CA LYS A 187 -16.54 10.97 16.80
C LYS A 187 -16.56 12.20 17.69
N ASN A 188 -15.93 12.11 18.87
CA ASN A 188 -15.92 13.16 19.87
C ASN A 188 -14.47 13.52 20.24
N PRO A 189 -13.75 14.23 19.34
CA PRO A 189 -12.39 14.66 19.61
C PRO A 189 -12.40 15.70 20.75
N ALA A 190 -11.53 15.52 21.73
CA ALA A 190 -11.41 16.49 22.82
C ALA A 190 -10.80 17.82 22.34
N ILE A 191 -11.02 18.89 23.13
CA ILE A 191 -10.37 20.19 22.95
C ILE A 191 -8.85 20.01 22.88
N GLY A 192 -8.21 20.70 21.93
CA GLY A 192 -6.77 20.63 21.70
C GLY A 192 -6.34 19.59 20.65
N SER A 193 -7.27 18.79 20.14
CA SER A 193 -7.04 17.93 18.97
C SER A 193 -6.73 18.77 17.72
N ALA A 194 -5.83 18.28 16.88
CA ALA A 194 -5.60 18.89 15.57
C ALA A 194 -6.76 18.57 14.62
N ARG A 195 -6.85 19.34 13.54
CA ARG A 195 -7.66 19.01 12.39
C ARG A 195 -6.78 19.21 11.17
N ALA A 196 -6.59 18.18 10.38
CA ALA A 196 -5.91 18.27 9.11
C ALA A 196 -6.84 18.87 8.07
N ASP A 197 -6.32 19.77 7.24
CA ASP A 197 -7.09 20.32 6.12
C ASP A 197 -7.41 19.20 5.12
N VAL A 198 -6.44 18.32 4.84
CA VAL A 198 -6.61 17.15 3.97
C VAL A 198 -5.84 15.94 4.49
N VAL A 199 -6.41 14.75 4.31
CA VAL A 199 -5.74 13.46 4.45
C VAL A 199 -5.85 12.72 3.13
N VAL A 200 -4.73 12.13 2.69
CA VAL A 200 -4.62 11.36 1.44
C VAL A 200 -4.24 9.93 1.75
N THR A 201 -4.98 8.99 1.16
CA THR A 201 -4.69 7.56 1.15
C THR A 201 -4.72 7.05 -0.28
N ALA A 202 -3.55 6.96 -0.90
CA ALA A 202 -3.37 6.51 -2.28
C ALA A 202 -2.23 5.49 -2.38
N PRO A 203 -2.34 4.31 -1.72
CA PRO A 203 -1.26 3.32 -1.71
C PRO A 203 -0.91 2.79 -3.11
N GLY A 204 -1.87 2.79 -4.04
CA GLY A 204 -1.65 2.43 -5.45
C GLY A 204 -0.64 3.35 -6.16
N ASP A 205 -0.50 4.59 -5.72
CA ASP A 205 0.45 5.57 -6.25
C ASP A 205 1.73 5.68 -5.39
N GLY A 206 1.94 4.72 -4.48
CA GLY A 206 3.08 4.72 -3.56
C GLY A 206 3.00 5.79 -2.45
N VAL A 207 1.90 6.54 -2.38
CA VAL A 207 1.69 7.55 -1.34
C VAL A 207 1.19 6.87 -0.07
N PRO A 208 1.92 6.99 1.04
CA PRO A 208 1.45 6.51 2.32
C PRO A 208 0.31 7.38 2.84
N LEU A 209 -0.13 7.14 4.08
CA LEU A 209 -0.97 8.10 4.78
C LEU A 209 -0.27 9.46 4.83
N LEU A 210 -0.79 10.44 4.10
CA LEU A 210 -0.23 11.79 3.98
C LEU A 210 -1.23 12.81 4.53
N PHE A 211 -0.77 13.66 5.43
CA PHE A 211 -1.53 14.80 5.95
C PHE A 211 -1.11 16.07 5.21
N ILE A 212 -2.05 16.97 4.98
CA ILE A 212 -1.78 18.22 4.26
C ILE A 212 -2.40 19.39 5.01
N GLU A 213 -1.66 20.48 5.10
CA GLU A 213 -2.11 21.78 5.58
C GLU A 213 -1.89 22.82 4.47
N ALA A 214 -2.91 23.63 4.21
CA ALA A 214 -2.84 24.72 3.25
C ALA A 214 -2.83 26.07 4.00
N ASP A 215 -1.85 26.92 3.75
CA ASP A 215 -1.82 28.26 4.35
C ASP A 215 -1.87 29.34 3.27
N ASN A 216 -2.70 30.37 3.51
CA ASN A 216 -2.82 31.52 2.62
C ASN A 216 -1.72 32.57 2.84
N CYS A 217 -0.63 32.23 3.51
CA CYS A 217 0.40 33.17 3.98
C CYS A 217 -0.19 34.28 4.87
N THR A 218 -1.26 33.96 5.59
CA THR A 218 -1.95 34.86 6.52
C THR A 218 -1.67 34.51 7.97
N GLU A 219 -1.38 33.23 8.25
CA GLU A 219 -1.01 32.76 9.57
C GLU A 219 0.46 33.09 9.86
N GLU A 220 0.84 33.14 11.14
CA GLU A 220 2.22 33.30 11.55
C GLU A 220 2.92 31.95 11.64
N ALA A 221 4.19 31.89 11.24
CA ALA A 221 4.99 30.68 11.29
C ALA A 221 4.97 29.97 12.66
N VAL A 222 4.87 30.70 13.77
CA VAL A 222 4.75 30.13 15.11
C VAL A 222 3.43 29.38 15.34
N LEU A 223 2.33 29.86 14.77
CA LEU A 223 1.03 29.21 14.87
C LEU A 223 0.98 27.97 13.98
N ILE A 224 1.54 28.05 12.77
CA ILE A 224 1.75 26.89 11.89
C ILE A 224 2.63 25.84 12.60
N ALA A 225 3.74 26.26 13.20
CA ALA A 225 4.64 25.36 13.94
C ALA A 225 3.94 24.69 15.12
N ALA A 226 3.10 25.41 15.86
CA ALA A 226 2.34 24.86 16.99
C ALA A 226 1.32 23.76 16.57
N LYS A 227 0.91 23.72 15.29
CA LYS A 227 0.12 22.58 14.78
C LYS A 227 0.91 21.28 14.87
N PHE A 228 2.22 21.30 14.63
CA PHE A 228 3.06 20.10 14.63
C PHE A 228 3.21 19.47 16.03
N ASP A 229 3.11 20.25 17.10
CA ASP A 229 3.02 19.71 18.47
C ASP A 229 1.77 18.84 18.64
N LYS A 230 0.64 19.25 18.04
CA LYS A 230 -0.61 18.49 18.09
C LYS A 230 -0.54 17.25 17.20
N TYR A 231 0.05 17.35 16.01
CA TYR A 231 0.32 16.20 15.15
C TYR A 231 1.21 15.17 15.84
N ALA A 232 2.31 15.61 16.46
CA ALA A 232 3.21 14.71 17.20
C ALA A 232 2.46 13.97 18.32
N ARG A 233 1.67 14.69 19.13
CA ARG A 233 0.82 14.07 20.19
C ARG A 233 -0.18 13.07 19.62
N PHE A 234 -0.80 13.39 18.49
CA PHE A 234 -1.75 12.48 17.83
C PHE A 234 -1.04 11.23 17.29
N PHE A 235 0.10 11.37 16.62
CA PHE A 235 0.84 10.24 16.06
C PHE A 235 1.43 9.31 17.13
N GLN A 236 1.74 9.85 18.30
CA GLN A 236 2.21 9.08 19.46
C GLN A 236 1.07 8.42 20.24
N ARG A 237 -0.17 8.88 20.06
CA ARG A 237 -1.32 8.31 20.76
C ARG A 237 -1.52 6.86 20.32
N LYS A 238 -1.64 5.97 21.30
CA LYS A 238 -1.97 4.56 21.09
C LYS A 238 -3.36 4.26 21.63
N GLU A 239 -4.01 3.28 21.01
CA GLU A 239 -5.24 2.66 21.51
C GLU A 239 -5.11 1.14 21.39
N LYS A 240 -5.80 0.43 22.27
CA LYS A 240 -5.95 -1.03 22.13
C LYS A 240 -6.90 -1.31 20.98
N ASP A 241 -6.41 -2.04 20.00
CA ASP A 241 -7.20 -2.47 18.85
C ASP A 241 -8.08 -3.68 19.22
N THR A 242 -8.91 -4.18 18.29
CA THR A 242 -9.83 -5.30 18.54
C THR A 242 -9.14 -6.60 18.95
N ASP A 243 -7.86 -6.75 18.63
CA ASP A 243 -6.99 -7.86 19.04
C ASP A 243 -6.35 -7.67 20.43
N GLY A 244 -6.65 -6.56 21.11
CA GLY A 244 -6.09 -6.19 22.41
C GLY A 244 -4.67 -5.63 22.34
N VAL A 245 -4.07 -5.51 21.16
CA VAL A 245 -2.72 -5.00 20.95
C VAL A 245 -2.77 -3.47 20.88
N GLU A 246 -1.85 -2.81 21.59
CA GLU A 246 -1.71 -1.35 21.47
C GLU A 246 -1.11 -0.97 20.12
N LYS A 247 -1.88 -0.24 19.32
CA LYS A 247 -1.45 0.30 18.04
C LYS A 247 -1.60 1.82 18.03
N PRO A 248 -0.81 2.55 17.22
CA PRO A 248 -1.02 3.98 17.03
C PRO A 248 -2.47 4.26 16.59
N MET A 249 -3.15 5.24 17.20
CA MET A 249 -4.58 5.48 16.98
C MET A 249 -4.92 5.67 15.51
N TRP A 250 -4.07 6.33 14.73
CA TRP A 250 -4.30 6.54 13.30
C TRP A 250 -4.39 5.23 12.50
N ARG A 251 -3.86 4.11 13.01
CA ARG A 251 -4.01 2.78 12.40
C ARG A 251 -5.40 2.19 12.54
N THR A 252 -6.22 2.66 13.49
CA THR A 252 -7.60 2.18 13.65
C THR A 252 -8.51 2.71 12.54
N ARG A 253 -8.09 3.77 11.84
CA ARG A 253 -8.84 4.36 10.72
C ARG A 253 -8.18 4.11 9.37
N TRP A 254 -6.84 4.13 9.31
CA TRP A 254 -6.13 3.96 8.04
C TRP A 254 -5.23 2.73 8.07
N SER A 255 -5.57 1.78 7.20
CA SER A 255 -4.71 0.65 6.90
C SER A 255 -3.42 1.15 6.25
N ALA A 256 -2.29 0.67 6.74
CA ALA A 256 -1.00 0.85 6.09
C ALA A 256 -0.27 -0.50 6.08
N PRO A 257 0.64 -0.75 5.12
CA PRO A 257 1.33 -2.03 5.04
C PRO A 257 1.96 -2.43 6.37
N ALA A 258 1.91 -3.72 6.69
CA ALA A 258 2.57 -4.33 7.84
C ALA A 258 4.09 -4.40 7.61
N TRP A 259 4.72 -3.26 7.32
CA TRP A 259 6.17 -3.19 7.22
C TRP A 259 6.77 -2.83 8.57
N GLN A 260 7.67 -3.70 9.06
CA GLN A 260 8.46 -3.53 10.29
C GLN A 260 9.36 -2.28 10.18
N GLY A 261 8.80 -1.10 10.38
CA GLY A 261 9.54 0.15 10.25
C GLY A 261 8.66 1.37 9.95
N TYR A 262 7.44 1.18 9.46
CA TYR A 262 6.49 2.27 9.21
C TYR A 262 5.92 2.85 10.52
N GLU A 263 5.91 2.05 11.58
CA GLU A 263 5.52 2.49 12.93
C GLU A 263 6.58 3.34 13.62
N ARG A 264 7.81 3.33 13.09
CA ARG A 264 8.91 4.10 13.67
C ARG A 264 8.93 5.53 13.16
N VAL A 265 8.54 5.80 11.92
CA VAL A 265 8.47 7.17 11.38
C VAL A 265 7.01 7.63 11.40
N HIS A 266 6.74 8.82 11.93
CA HIS A 266 5.38 9.35 11.90
C HIS A 266 4.93 9.64 10.45
N PRO A 267 3.62 9.60 10.16
CA PRO A 267 3.11 9.96 8.84
C PRO A 267 3.63 11.33 8.36
N PRO A 268 3.96 11.49 7.07
CA PRO A 268 4.39 12.76 6.51
C PRO A 268 3.30 13.82 6.57
N VAL A 269 3.73 15.08 6.66
CA VAL A 269 2.86 16.26 6.57
C VAL A 269 3.37 17.19 5.47
N LEU A 270 2.52 17.50 4.50
CA LEU A 270 2.77 18.45 3.43
C LEU A 270 2.17 19.82 3.77
N LEU A 271 2.99 20.86 3.75
CA LEU A 271 2.57 22.25 3.83
C LEU A 271 2.49 22.85 2.43
N VAL A 272 1.32 23.37 2.04
CA VAL A 272 1.11 24.07 0.77
C VAL A 272 0.83 25.53 1.03
N PHE A 273 1.78 26.39 0.66
CA PHE A 273 1.64 27.84 0.84
C PHE A 273 1.05 28.49 -0.41
N ASN A 274 -0.07 29.17 -0.25
CA ASN A 274 -0.68 30.00 -1.27
C ASN A 274 -0.35 31.47 -1.01
N GLN A 275 0.30 32.13 -1.97
CA GLN A 275 0.85 33.48 -1.83
C GLN A 275 -0.22 34.58 -1.99
N VAL A 276 -1.31 34.50 -1.22
CA VAL A 276 -2.41 35.48 -1.23
C VAL A 276 -2.27 36.50 -0.09
N GLY A 277 -1.70 36.08 1.03
CA GLY A 277 -1.46 36.89 2.21
C GLY A 277 -0.24 37.80 2.10
N LYS A 278 -0.06 38.66 3.11
CA LYS A 278 1.02 39.66 3.16
C LYS A 278 2.39 39.06 3.44
N ARG A 279 2.47 37.82 3.94
CA ARG A 279 3.74 37.16 4.30
C ARG A 279 4.29 36.42 3.09
N SER A 280 5.61 36.38 2.95
CA SER A 280 6.26 35.61 1.88
C SER A 280 6.25 34.13 2.21
N ALA A 281 5.71 33.29 1.33
CA ALA A 281 5.69 31.83 1.42
C ALA A 281 7.10 31.28 1.69
N LYS A 282 8.11 31.71 0.92
CA LYS A 282 9.50 31.30 1.10
C LYS A 282 10.02 31.60 2.51
N LYS A 283 9.73 32.80 3.05
CA LYS A 283 10.13 33.18 4.42
C LYS A 283 9.37 32.37 5.47
N GLN A 284 8.07 32.12 5.25
CA GLN A 284 7.27 31.28 6.15
C GLN A 284 7.79 29.84 6.17
N MET A 285 8.05 29.23 5.01
CA MET A 285 8.60 27.88 4.89
C MET A 285 9.91 27.75 5.69
N ALA A 286 10.84 28.70 5.54
CA ALA A 286 12.10 28.69 6.29
C ALA A 286 11.87 28.85 7.80
N ALA A 287 11.03 29.80 8.22
CA ALA A 287 10.74 30.02 9.64
C ALA A 287 10.04 28.80 10.29
N VAL A 288 9.09 28.17 9.59
CA VAL A 288 8.43 26.95 10.07
C VAL A 288 9.43 25.81 10.14
N ALA A 289 10.34 25.67 9.16
CA ALA A 289 11.40 24.67 9.21
C ALA A 289 12.26 24.81 10.48
N ASP A 290 12.68 26.03 10.81
CA ASP A 290 13.48 26.29 12.00
C ASP A 290 12.72 26.02 13.29
N LEU A 291 11.48 26.52 13.41
CA LEU A 291 10.65 26.35 14.61
C LEU A 291 10.25 24.89 14.87
N THR A 292 10.05 24.10 13.81
CA THR A 292 9.65 22.69 13.90
C THR A 292 10.84 21.72 13.92
N ARG A 293 12.08 22.22 14.00
CA ARG A 293 13.30 21.40 13.90
C ARG A 293 13.32 20.18 14.82
N HIS A 294 12.76 20.30 16.01
CA HIS A 294 12.70 19.21 16.98
C HIS A 294 11.74 18.07 16.57
N HIS A 295 10.80 18.31 15.65
CA HIS A 295 9.87 17.30 15.11
C HIS A 295 10.44 16.53 13.92
N TRP A 296 11.22 17.16 13.04
CA TRP A 296 11.63 16.55 11.76
C TRP A 296 13.11 16.15 11.69
N LYS A 297 13.96 16.66 12.58
CA LYS A 297 15.41 16.44 12.50
C LYS A 297 15.78 14.99 12.83
N GLY A 298 16.05 14.21 11.79
CA GLY A 298 16.55 12.84 11.91
C GLY A 298 17.96 12.74 12.50
N ARG A 299 18.27 11.58 13.07
CA ARG A 299 19.58 11.24 13.65
C ARG A 299 20.44 10.55 12.58
N TRP A 300 21.71 10.93 12.47
CA TRP A 300 22.64 10.29 11.53
C TRP A 300 23.03 8.90 12.04
N ASP A 301 22.78 7.87 11.23
CA ASP A 301 23.25 6.52 11.44
C ASP A 301 24.61 6.36 10.74
N ARG A 302 25.67 6.17 11.54
CA ARG A 302 27.04 6.02 11.02
C ARG A 302 27.30 4.66 10.40
N GLU A 303 26.59 3.62 10.84
CA GLU A 303 26.81 2.25 10.39
C GLU A 303 26.25 2.05 8.99
N ASP A 304 25.05 2.57 8.74
CA ASP A 304 24.38 2.43 7.44
C ASP A 304 24.50 3.64 6.51
N GLY A 305 25.02 4.76 7.00
CA GLY A 305 25.24 5.97 6.20
C GLY A 305 23.96 6.69 5.77
N TYR A 306 22.91 6.69 6.61
CA TYR A 306 21.68 7.44 6.36
C TYR A 306 21.14 8.13 7.61
N HIS A 307 20.23 9.11 7.46
CA HIS A 307 19.50 9.67 8.60
C HIS A 307 18.30 8.78 8.96
N SER A 308 18.26 8.27 10.19
CA SER A 308 17.05 7.69 10.77
C SER A 308 16.09 8.80 11.19
N TYR A 309 14.82 8.63 10.85
CA TYR A 309 13.74 9.56 11.20
C TYR A 309 12.76 8.91 12.16
N ASP A 310 13.21 7.92 12.94
CA ASP A 310 12.39 7.24 13.93
C ASP A 310 11.93 8.24 15.02
N GLY A 311 10.62 8.35 15.19
CA GLY A 311 9.91 9.31 16.05
C GLY A 311 9.74 10.70 15.43
N CYS A 312 10.23 10.92 14.21
CA CYS A 312 10.17 12.21 13.55
C CYS A 312 8.99 12.28 12.56
N ILE A 313 8.51 13.51 12.32
CA ILE A 313 7.53 13.83 11.29
C ILE A 313 8.28 14.29 10.04
N PRO A 314 8.17 13.60 8.88
CA PRO A 314 8.64 14.15 7.62
C PRO A 314 7.78 15.35 7.25
N ILE A 315 8.32 16.56 7.43
CA ILE A 315 7.65 17.80 7.02
C ILE A 315 8.19 18.23 5.65
N VAL A 316 7.27 18.38 4.72
CA VAL A 316 7.54 18.76 3.33
C VAL A 316 6.78 20.03 3.03
N ALA A 317 7.37 20.97 2.29
CA ALA A 317 6.71 22.22 1.94
C ALA A 317 6.86 22.55 0.46
N THR A 318 5.82 23.16 -0.11
CA THR A 318 5.80 23.70 -1.47
C THR A 318 4.89 24.94 -1.52
N THR A 319 4.83 25.60 -2.68
CA THR A 319 3.81 26.62 -2.96
C THR A 319 2.72 26.08 -3.88
N LEU A 320 1.51 26.62 -3.77
CA LEU A 320 0.40 26.21 -4.62
C LEU A 320 0.71 26.43 -6.11
N ASP A 321 1.35 27.55 -6.47
CA ASP A 321 1.70 27.85 -7.86
C ASP A 321 2.66 26.81 -8.45
N LEU A 322 3.72 26.45 -7.72
CA LEU A 322 4.66 25.41 -8.15
C LEU A 322 4.00 24.04 -8.26
N LEU A 323 3.08 23.73 -7.34
CA LEU A 323 2.32 22.49 -7.36
C LEU A 323 1.38 22.40 -8.57
N ILE A 324 0.71 23.49 -8.92
CA ILE A 324 -0.16 23.57 -10.11
C ILE A 324 0.67 23.37 -11.38
N GLU A 325 1.79 24.07 -11.49
CA GLU A 325 2.66 24.04 -12.67
C GLU A 325 3.30 22.66 -12.88
N HIS A 326 3.97 22.14 -11.85
CA HIS A 326 4.82 20.96 -11.99
C HIS A 326 4.18 19.65 -11.51
N GLY A 327 3.12 19.72 -10.71
CA GLY A 327 2.47 18.54 -10.15
C GLY A 327 3.29 17.81 -9.08
N PRO A 328 2.78 16.67 -8.58
CA PRO A 328 3.43 15.91 -7.51
C PRO A 328 4.75 15.24 -7.92
N SER A 329 4.93 14.93 -9.21
CA SER A 329 6.17 14.34 -9.74
C SER A 329 7.26 15.38 -10.02
N GLY A 330 6.92 16.68 -9.99
CA GLY A 330 7.89 17.75 -10.23
C GLY A 330 8.85 17.97 -9.05
N PRO A 331 10.09 18.42 -9.29
CA PRO A 331 11.08 18.68 -8.25
C PRO A 331 10.80 20.01 -7.53
N VAL A 332 9.64 20.12 -6.87
CA VAL A 332 9.14 21.36 -6.24
C VAL A 332 8.88 21.21 -4.74
N PHE A 333 9.15 20.05 -4.17
CA PHE A 333 8.89 19.79 -2.76
C PHE A 333 10.17 19.89 -1.95
N TRP A 334 10.18 20.78 -0.96
CA TRP A 334 11.28 20.93 -0.03
C TRP A 334 11.00 20.16 1.24
N ARG A 335 11.70 19.04 1.45
CA ARG A 335 11.72 18.39 2.76
C ARG A 335 12.64 19.14 3.71
N PHE A 336 12.11 19.50 4.88
CA PHE A 336 12.91 20.14 5.91
C PHE A 336 14.10 19.27 6.32
N GLY A 337 15.27 19.90 6.40
CA GLY A 337 16.55 19.22 6.62
C GLY A 337 17.26 18.72 5.37
N ARG A 338 16.64 18.82 4.18
CA ARG A 338 17.30 18.57 2.89
C ARG A 338 17.55 19.90 2.17
N LYS A 339 18.55 19.93 1.28
CA LYS A 339 18.94 21.15 0.55
C LYS A 339 18.19 21.34 -0.76
N GLU A 340 17.86 20.23 -1.41
CA GLU A 340 17.30 20.22 -2.76
C GLU A 340 15.79 20.04 -2.71
N PHE A 341 15.12 20.61 -3.71
CA PHE A 341 13.73 20.29 -4.02
C PHE A 341 13.66 18.93 -4.73
N GLN A 342 12.62 18.17 -4.43
CA GLN A 342 12.47 16.78 -4.87
C GLN A 342 11.03 16.54 -5.35
N PRO A 343 10.76 15.48 -6.13
CA PRO A 343 9.42 14.94 -6.30
C PRO A 343 8.78 14.58 -4.96
N LEU A 344 7.45 14.61 -4.85
CA LEU A 344 6.76 14.43 -3.57
C LEU A 344 7.09 13.08 -2.92
N LEU A 345 7.10 11.98 -3.69
CA LEU A 345 7.41 10.64 -3.17
C LEU A 345 8.81 10.55 -2.58
N ASP A 346 9.80 11.15 -3.24
CA ASP A 346 11.18 11.21 -2.74
C ASP A 346 11.30 12.10 -1.50
N ALA A 347 10.54 13.20 -1.48
CA ALA A 347 10.50 14.12 -0.34
C ALA A 347 9.91 13.43 0.88
N ILE A 348 8.78 12.73 0.79
CA ILE A 348 8.15 12.05 1.93
C ILE A 348 8.88 10.76 2.33
N GLY A 349 9.51 10.06 1.38
CA GLY A 349 10.25 8.80 1.59
C GLY A 349 11.66 8.96 2.18
N ASN A 350 12.39 7.85 2.36
CA ASN A 350 13.80 7.87 2.75
C ASN A 350 14.66 7.02 1.81
N PRO A 351 14.90 7.48 0.55
CA PRO A 351 15.56 6.67 -0.47
C PRO A 351 16.92 6.11 -0.06
N ARG A 352 17.67 6.84 0.78
CA ARG A 352 18.97 6.38 1.31
C ARG A 352 18.84 5.20 2.26
N ARG A 353 17.83 5.23 3.15
CA ARG A 353 17.50 4.09 4.03
C ARG A 353 17.01 2.92 3.20
N ASP A 354 16.12 3.16 2.24
CA ASP A 354 15.55 2.10 1.41
C ASP A 354 16.65 1.39 0.61
N ALA A 355 17.60 2.16 0.05
CA ALA A 355 18.79 1.62 -0.61
C ALA A 355 19.70 0.84 0.36
N ALA A 356 19.91 1.32 1.60
CA ALA A 356 20.71 0.59 2.59
C ALA A 356 20.06 -0.74 3.00
N LEU A 357 18.75 -0.74 3.21
CA LEU A 357 17.99 -1.96 3.52
C LEU A 357 17.95 -2.94 2.35
N ALA A 358 17.88 -2.45 1.11
CA ALA A 358 17.97 -3.29 -0.09
C ALA A 358 19.34 -3.98 -0.17
N ARG A 359 20.44 -3.25 0.07
CA ARG A 359 21.80 -3.83 0.13
C ARG A 359 21.92 -4.91 1.20
N ARG A 360 21.36 -4.70 2.40
CA ARG A 360 21.35 -5.71 3.47
C ARG A 360 20.61 -6.99 3.08
N ARG A 361 19.44 -6.86 2.46
CA ARG A 361 18.67 -8.03 1.99
C ARG A 361 19.43 -8.79 0.92
N GLN A 362 20.05 -8.08 -0.02
CA GLN A 362 20.88 -8.71 -1.05
C GLN A 362 22.06 -9.47 -0.44
N ALA A 363 22.80 -8.84 0.48
CA ALA A 363 23.93 -9.49 1.16
C ALA A 363 23.49 -10.74 1.96
N ALA A 364 22.33 -10.69 2.63
CA ALA A 364 21.78 -11.82 3.35
C ALA A 364 21.37 -12.98 2.41
N HIS A 365 20.76 -12.66 1.26
CA HIS A 365 20.45 -13.66 0.24
C HIS A 365 21.72 -14.31 -0.33
N GLU A 366 22.74 -13.52 -0.65
CA GLU A 366 24.01 -14.04 -1.13
C GLU A 366 24.73 -14.89 -0.06
N GLU A 367 24.65 -14.50 1.22
CA GLU A 367 25.20 -15.30 2.32
C GLU A 367 24.46 -16.63 2.50
N GLN A 368 23.14 -16.61 2.42
CA GLN A 368 22.30 -17.81 2.46
C GLN A 368 22.64 -18.75 1.29
N GLN A 369 22.78 -18.22 0.07
CA GLN A 369 23.20 -19.00 -1.09
C GLN A 369 24.58 -19.63 -0.87
N ARG A 370 25.56 -18.86 -0.38
CA ARG A 370 26.89 -19.40 -0.04
C ARG A 370 26.83 -20.46 1.07
N HIS A 371 25.91 -20.32 2.03
CA HIS A 371 25.70 -21.32 3.07
C HIS A 371 25.14 -22.62 2.47
N GLU A 372 24.07 -22.52 1.68
CA GLU A 372 23.44 -23.65 0.98
C GLU A 372 24.43 -24.35 0.04
N GLU A 373 25.24 -23.61 -0.71
CA GLU A 373 26.31 -24.17 -1.56
C GLU A 373 27.37 -24.92 -0.74
N ARG A 374 27.80 -24.34 0.39
CA ARG A 374 28.76 -24.99 1.30
C ARG A 374 28.17 -26.24 1.93
N GLU A 375 26.91 -26.22 2.34
CA GLU A 375 26.22 -27.39 2.86
C GLU A 375 26.02 -28.46 1.79
N ALA A 376 25.66 -28.07 0.56
CA ALA A 376 25.53 -28.99 -0.57
C ALA A 376 26.87 -29.63 -0.94
N ALA A 377 27.96 -28.86 -0.96
CA ALA A 377 29.31 -29.38 -1.19
C ALA A 377 29.79 -30.28 -0.04
N ALA A 378 29.55 -29.89 1.21
CA ALA A 378 29.89 -30.69 2.39
C ALA A 378 29.08 -31.98 2.44
N ARG A 379 27.79 -31.92 2.04
CA ARG A 379 26.96 -33.09 1.78
C ARG A 379 27.64 -33.93 0.72
N GLU A 380 27.79 -33.45 -0.51
CA GLU A 380 28.39 -34.21 -1.62
C GLU A 380 29.74 -34.86 -1.28
N ALA A 381 30.60 -34.20 -0.51
CA ALA A 381 31.87 -34.76 -0.02
C ALA A 381 31.71 -35.97 0.92
N ARG A 382 30.60 -36.05 1.66
CA ARG A 382 30.22 -37.18 2.53
C ARG A 382 29.41 -38.25 1.81
N ARG A 383 29.18 -38.13 0.50
CA ARG A 383 28.38 -39.09 -0.26
C ARG A 383 28.99 -40.49 -0.15
N PRO A 384 28.25 -41.49 0.37
CA PRO A 384 28.73 -42.85 0.46
C PRO A 384 29.06 -43.43 -0.90
N VAL A 385 30.03 -44.33 -0.92
CA VAL A 385 30.41 -45.14 -2.08
C VAL A 385 30.05 -46.59 -1.84
N CYS A 386 29.70 -47.31 -2.90
CA CYS A 386 29.41 -48.73 -2.84
C CYS A 386 30.66 -49.53 -2.48
N ALA A 387 30.54 -50.41 -1.49
CA ALA A 387 31.64 -51.28 -1.06
C ALA A 387 32.08 -52.32 -2.13
N ASP A 388 31.20 -52.65 -3.07
CA ASP A 388 31.44 -53.65 -4.13
C ASP A 388 32.00 -53.01 -5.41
N CYS A 389 31.26 -52.08 -6.02
CA CYS A 389 31.67 -51.47 -7.30
C CYS A 389 32.38 -50.12 -7.19
N GLY A 390 32.50 -49.52 -5.99
CA GLY A 390 33.15 -48.22 -5.77
C GLY A 390 32.36 -46.99 -6.26
N ALA A 391 31.20 -47.18 -6.90
CA ALA A 391 30.39 -46.08 -7.40
C ALA A 391 29.76 -45.27 -6.24
N LYS A 392 29.72 -43.93 -6.40
CA LYS A 392 29.00 -43.05 -5.48
C LYS A 392 27.49 -43.36 -5.50
N PHE A 393 26.84 -43.30 -4.35
CA PHE A 393 25.40 -43.51 -4.25
C PHE A 393 24.61 -42.40 -4.98
N THR A 394 23.50 -42.76 -5.62
CA THR A 394 22.54 -41.77 -6.12
C THR A 394 21.88 -41.02 -4.94
N ASP A 395 21.27 -39.85 -5.19
CA ASP A 395 20.56 -39.13 -4.12
C ASP A 395 19.41 -39.94 -3.52
N ALA A 396 18.69 -40.71 -4.34
CA ALA A 396 17.63 -41.61 -3.89
C ALA A 396 18.18 -42.70 -2.97
N ARG A 397 19.26 -43.37 -3.40
CA ARG A 397 19.91 -44.43 -2.60
C ARG A 397 20.49 -43.88 -1.31
N TRP A 398 21.15 -42.73 -1.37
CA TRP A 398 21.70 -42.09 -0.18
C TRP A 398 20.60 -41.70 0.82
N LYS A 399 19.49 -41.13 0.34
CA LYS A 399 18.33 -40.83 1.18
C LYS A 399 17.73 -42.09 1.84
N ALA A 400 17.67 -43.21 1.11
CA ALA A 400 17.16 -44.48 1.62
C ALA A 400 18.03 -45.07 2.75
N VAL A 401 19.36 -44.90 2.69
CA VAL A 401 20.29 -45.41 3.73
C VAL A 401 20.51 -44.45 4.90
N ASP A 402 20.25 -43.14 4.74
CA ASP A 402 20.38 -42.11 5.80
C ASP A 402 19.11 -41.98 6.67
N VAL A 403 18.10 -42.83 6.48
CA VAL A 403 16.89 -42.82 7.31
C VAL A 403 17.21 -43.25 8.73
N ARG A 404 17.22 -42.31 9.68
CA ARG A 404 17.40 -42.55 11.13
C ARG A 404 16.06 -42.67 11.87
N GLY A 405 15.08 -43.37 11.29
CA GLY A 405 13.76 -43.59 11.89
C GLY A 405 13.65 -44.99 12.52
N TRP A 406 12.91 -45.11 13.62
CA TRP A 406 12.59 -46.39 14.28
C TRP A 406 11.45 -47.17 13.59
N ASP A 407 10.81 -46.58 12.57
CA ASP A 407 9.55 -47.06 11.97
C ASP A 407 9.65 -47.34 10.45
N GLN A 408 10.86 -47.48 9.91
CA GLN A 408 11.07 -47.90 8.52
C GLN A 408 12.05 -49.09 8.48
N SER A 409 11.73 -50.09 7.65
CA SER A 409 12.57 -51.27 7.47
C SER A 409 13.97 -50.86 7.04
N ARG A 410 14.97 -51.10 7.89
CA ARG A 410 16.37 -50.85 7.56
C ARG A 410 16.71 -51.58 6.26
N GLU A 411 17.29 -50.83 5.32
CA GLU A 411 17.84 -51.39 4.09
C GLU A 411 18.76 -52.58 4.42
N SER A 412 18.55 -53.69 3.73
CA SER A 412 19.24 -54.96 4.04
C SER A 412 20.75 -54.90 3.79
N HIS A 413 21.19 -54.03 2.89
CA HIS A 413 22.59 -53.88 2.50
C HIS A 413 22.99 -52.40 2.38
N PRO A 414 23.06 -51.65 3.50
CA PRO A 414 23.23 -50.20 3.49
C PRO A 414 24.54 -49.71 2.86
N GLN A 415 25.55 -50.59 2.76
CA GLN A 415 26.85 -50.34 2.12
C GLN A 415 26.89 -50.59 0.60
N LEU A 416 25.82 -51.09 -0.01
CA LEU A 416 25.77 -51.39 -1.45
C LEU A 416 24.94 -50.36 -2.23
N CYS A 417 25.31 -50.08 -3.48
CA CYS A 417 24.41 -49.37 -4.40
C CYS A 417 23.21 -50.27 -4.75
N GLU A 418 22.18 -49.70 -5.36
CA GLU A 418 20.93 -50.39 -5.73
C GLU A 418 21.20 -51.66 -6.55
N ASP A 419 21.93 -51.54 -7.66
CA ASP A 419 22.27 -52.69 -8.51
C ASP A 419 23.05 -53.78 -7.77
N CYS A 420 24.02 -53.40 -6.92
CA CYS A 420 24.80 -54.38 -6.15
C CYS A 420 23.96 -55.04 -5.05
N GLN A 421 23.04 -54.30 -4.43
CA GLN A 421 22.07 -54.86 -3.48
C GLN A 421 21.16 -55.87 -4.17
N ASP A 422 20.62 -55.53 -5.34
CA ASP A 422 19.72 -56.42 -6.07
C ASP A 422 20.42 -57.72 -6.47
N ARG A 423 21.67 -57.63 -6.93
CA ARG A 423 22.50 -58.82 -7.19
C ARG A 423 22.76 -59.63 -5.92
N ALA A 424 23.09 -58.99 -4.80
CA ALA A 424 23.34 -59.67 -3.53
C ALA A 424 22.08 -60.39 -3.01
N VAL A 425 20.91 -59.74 -3.12
CA VAL A 425 19.62 -60.32 -2.76
C VAL A 425 19.26 -61.48 -3.69
N ALA A 426 19.48 -61.35 -5.00
CA ALA A 426 19.24 -62.42 -5.96
C ALA A 426 20.17 -63.62 -5.71
N ALA A 427 21.46 -63.39 -5.47
CA ALA A 427 22.42 -64.44 -5.15
C ALA A 427 22.05 -65.19 -3.87
N ARG A 428 21.59 -64.48 -2.83
CA ARG A 428 21.11 -65.09 -1.60
C ARG A 428 19.86 -65.95 -1.83
N LYS A 429 18.89 -65.45 -2.60
CA LYS A 429 17.68 -66.23 -2.95
C LYS A 429 18.01 -67.48 -3.75
N GLN A 430 18.98 -67.40 -4.67
CA GLN A 430 19.44 -68.56 -5.42
C GLN A 430 20.12 -69.58 -4.49
N ALA A 431 21.01 -69.14 -3.60
CA ALA A 431 21.65 -70.03 -2.63
C ALA A 431 20.64 -70.73 -1.70
N GLU A 432 19.62 -70.01 -1.23
CA GLU A 432 18.53 -70.57 -0.43
C GLU A 432 17.69 -71.58 -1.25
N ALA A 433 17.49 -71.35 -2.55
CA ALA A 433 16.80 -72.29 -3.44
C ALA A 433 17.64 -73.56 -3.69
N ASP A 434 18.93 -73.41 -3.98
CA ASP A 434 19.87 -74.52 -4.18
C ASP A 434 20.00 -75.36 -2.89
N GLU A 435 19.99 -74.73 -1.72
CA GLU A 435 19.98 -75.43 -0.43
C GLU A 435 18.68 -76.20 -0.19
N ARG A 436 17.52 -75.62 -0.53
CA ARG A 436 16.24 -76.33 -0.46
C ARG A 436 16.19 -77.51 -1.42
N GLU A 437 16.70 -77.35 -2.64
CA GLU A 437 16.77 -78.42 -3.63
C GLU A 437 17.70 -79.55 -3.14
N ARG A 438 18.85 -79.21 -2.54
CA ARG A 438 19.73 -80.19 -1.88
C ARG A 438 19.02 -80.94 -0.75
N GLN A 439 18.33 -80.23 0.15
CA GLN A 439 17.56 -80.84 1.24
C GLN A 439 16.40 -81.70 0.73
N GLU A 440 15.81 -81.36 -0.42
CA GLU A 440 14.77 -82.17 -1.06
C GLU A 440 15.35 -83.42 -1.73
N GLN A 441 16.50 -83.32 -2.41
CA GLN A 441 17.22 -84.46 -2.94
C GLN A 441 17.71 -85.40 -1.83
N GLU A 442 18.21 -84.87 -0.72
CA GLU A 442 18.57 -85.66 0.47
C GLU A 442 17.35 -86.39 1.04
N ARG A 443 16.21 -85.69 1.24
CA ARG A 443 14.97 -86.33 1.71
C ARG A 443 14.43 -87.39 0.74
N LEU A 444 14.51 -87.17 -0.57
CA LEU A 444 14.13 -88.16 -1.57
C LEU A 444 15.07 -89.37 -1.54
N SER A 445 16.37 -89.15 -1.29
CA SER A 445 17.36 -90.23 -1.13
C SER A 445 17.13 -91.03 0.17
N GLU A 446 16.76 -90.36 1.25
CA GLU A 446 16.42 -90.98 2.54
C GLU A 446 15.10 -91.77 2.43
N GLN A 447 14.08 -91.26 1.75
CA GLN A 447 12.86 -92.01 1.45
C GLN A 447 13.11 -93.22 0.55
N ALA A 448 13.96 -93.09 -0.47
CA ALA A 448 14.36 -94.22 -1.31
C ALA A 448 15.19 -95.27 -0.53
N GLN A 449 15.94 -94.85 0.50
CA GLN A 449 16.65 -95.76 1.42
C GLN A 449 15.72 -96.41 2.45
N GLU A 450 14.71 -95.70 2.98
CA GLU A 450 13.68 -96.27 3.87
C GLU A 450 12.76 -97.26 3.15
N GLU A 451 12.41 -97.02 1.88
CA GLU A 451 11.64 -97.98 1.06
C GLU A 451 12.48 -99.21 0.64
N ALA A 452 13.82 -99.10 0.66
CA ALA A 452 14.74 -100.18 0.28
C ALA A 452 15.33 -100.97 1.46
N ALA A 453 15.17 -100.53 2.72
CA ALA A 453 15.82 -101.15 3.87
C ALA A 453 14.88 -102.07 4.70
N PRO A 454 15.21 -103.38 4.85
CA PRO A 454 14.39 -104.34 5.59
C PRO A 454 14.53 -104.19 7.12
N GLN A 455 13.41 -104.28 7.83
CA GLN A 455 13.30 -104.24 9.30
C GLN A 455 14.18 -105.30 10.00
N LYS A 456 15.18 -104.87 10.77
CA LYS A 456 15.77 -105.61 11.93
C LYS A 456 16.24 -104.59 12.98
N ALA A 457 15.54 -104.38 14.10
CA ALA A 457 15.49 -105.21 15.30
C ALA A 457 16.83 -105.31 16.08
N GLY A 458 16.97 -104.47 17.12
CA GLY A 458 17.16 -104.97 18.49
C GLY A 458 18.52 -104.76 19.19
N GLY A 459 18.44 -104.19 20.41
CA GLY A 459 19.37 -104.41 21.54
C GLY A 459 20.29 -103.22 21.85
N TRP A 460 20.06 -102.30 22.80
CA TRP A 460 19.58 -102.30 24.19
C TRP A 460 20.66 -102.60 25.25
N ARG A 461 20.79 -101.63 26.18
CA ARG A 461 21.29 -101.64 27.58
C ARG A 461 22.64 -100.95 27.83
N SER A 462 22.93 -100.27 28.94
CA SER A 462 22.22 -99.40 29.91
C SER A 462 23.11 -99.27 31.17
N ARG A 463 23.00 -98.12 31.86
CA ARG A 463 23.03 -97.90 33.34
C ARG A 463 24.32 -97.47 34.08
N PHE A 464 24.21 -96.22 34.58
CA PHE A 464 24.26 -95.72 35.99
C PHE A 464 25.48 -95.88 36.89
N ARG A 465 25.82 -94.77 37.59
CA ARG A 465 25.61 -94.43 39.03
C ARG A 465 26.47 -93.18 39.37
N ALA A 466 26.23 -92.35 40.37
CA ALA A 466 25.14 -92.01 41.29
C ALA A 466 25.52 -90.63 41.88
#